data_AF-A0A7C8LB24-F1
#
_entry.id   AF-A0A7C8LB24-F1
#
_cell.length_a   1.000
_cell.length_b   1.000
_cell.length_c   1.000
_cell.angle_alpha   90.00
_cell.angle_beta   90.00
_cell.angle_gamma   90.00
#
_symmetry.space_group_name_H-M   'P 1'
#
loop_
_entity.id
_entity.type
_entity.pdbx_description
1 polymer ?
#
loop_
_entity_poly.entity_id
_entity_poly.type
_entity_poly.pdbx_seq_one_letter_code
_entity_poly.pdbx_strand_id
1 'polypeptide(L)'
;MNPFASLTVTYVIGAVASLIFYYVLNKEANIIHEYSKVNWAPSVLGFAIVGLEVGYIYAYKAGWPVSVAQIVQASVLAVILIFVGYLLYHESITWNKIAGIIVCLTGLALININ
;
A
#
# COMPACT_ATOMS: atom_id res chain seq x y z
N MET A 1 -1.30 16.59 -15.59
CA MET A 1 0.03 16.34 -14.99
C MET A 1 0.40 14.87 -15.20
N ASN A 2 1.67 14.56 -15.47
CA ASN A 2 2.08 13.17 -15.65
C ASN A 2 2.00 12.40 -14.31
N PRO A 3 1.33 11.24 -14.25
CA PRO A 3 1.16 10.45 -13.02
C PRO A 3 2.49 10.17 -12.32
N PHE A 4 3.49 9.75 -13.11
CA PHE A 4 4.84 9.46 -12.63
C PHE A 4 5.57 10.68 -12.08
N ALA A 5 5.38 11.87 -12.67
CA ALA A 5 6.00 13.10 -12.17
C ALA A 5 5.42 13.51 -10.81
N SER A 6 4.10 13.37 -10.65
CA SER A 6 3.44 13.59 -9.36
C SER A 6 3.96 12.61 -8.31
N LEU A 7 4.11 11.34 -8.68
CA LEU A 7 4.62 10.30 -7.79
C LEU A 7 6.04 10.58 -7.31
N THR A 8 6.95 10.98 -8.22
CA THR A 8 8.32 11.35 -7.84
C THR A 8 8.34 12.43 -6.76
N VAL A 9 7.51 13.47 -6.89
CA VAL A 9 7.43 14.54 -5.90
C VAL A 9 6.88 14.02 -4.56
N THR A 10 5.78 13.24 -4.59
CA THR A 10 5.18 12.67 -3.38
C THR A 10 6.17 11.78 -2.61
N TYR A 11 6.91 10.91 -3.32
CA TYR A 11 7.89 10.02 -2.68
C TYR A 11 9.10 10.78 -2.13
N VAL A 12 9.56 11.84 -2.81
CA VAL A 12 10.66 12.68 -2.29
C VAL A 12 10.22 13.37 -1.00
N ILE A 13 9.02 13.96 -0.97
CA ILE A 13 8.48 14.59 0.24
C ILE A 13 8.32 13.56 1.35
N GLY A 14 7.78 12.37 1.03
CA GLY A 14 7.63 11.27 1.98
C GLY A 14 8.96 10.78 2.55
N ALA A 15 9.99 10.68 1.71
CA ALA A 15 11.34 10.28 2.12
C ALA A 15 12.00 11.33 3.03
N VAL A 16 11.87 12.62 2.70
CA VAL A 16 12.39 13.69 3.55
C VAL A 16 11.67 13.73 4.89
N ALA A 17 10.33 13.64 4.88
CA ALA A 17 9.54 13.64 6.10
C ALA A 17 9.84 12.44 7.00
N SER A 18 9.96 11.23 6.44
CA SER A 18 10.29 10.03 7.20
C SER A 18 11.71 10.09 7.78
N LEU A 19 12.68 10.66 7.05
CA LEU A 19 14.04 10.86 7.53
C LEU A 19 14.08 11.85 8.70
N ILE A 20 13.33 12.96 8.61
CA ILE A 20 13.19 13.92 9.72
C ILE A 20 12.60 13.23 10.95
N PHE A 21 11.48 12.50 10.79
CA PHE A 21 10.87 11.77 11.90
C PHE A 21 11.82 10.73 12.51
N TYR A 22 12.61 10.03 11.68
CA TYR A 22 13.57 9.04 12.17
C TYR A 22 14.60 9.68 13.12
N TYR A 23 15.19 10.81 12.76
CA TYR A 23 16.16 11.53 13.59
C TYR A 23 15.53 12.22 14.81
N VAL A 24 14.28 12.66 14.71
CA VAL A 24 13.55 13.26 15.84
C VAL A 24 13.16 12.21 16.88
N LEU A 25 12.73 11.02 16.45
CA LEU A 25 12.30 9.96 17.36
C LEU A 25 13.46 9.11 17.89
N ASN A 26 14.57 8.97 17.16
CA ASN A 26 15.72 8.17 17.57
C ASN A 26 16.94 9.05 17.89
N LYS A 27 17.24 9.22 19.19
CA LYS A 27 18.41 9.99 19.67
C LYS A 27 19.77 9.36 19.33
N GLU A 28 19.82 8.05 19.05
CA GLU A 28 21.01 7.32 18.59
C GLU A 28 20.82 6.81 17.15
N ALA A 29 20.37 7.71 16.27
CA ALA A 29 20.08 7.40 14.87
C ALA A 29 21.36 7.09 14.08
N ASN A 30 21.71 5.81 13.95
CA ASN A 30 22.79 5.34 13.09
C ASN A 30 22.20 4.71 11.81
N ILE A 31 21.84 5.57 10.86
CA ILE A 31 21.22 5.21 9.57
C ILE A 31 21.99 4.06 8.88
N ILE A 32 23.32 4.10 8.90
CA ILE A 32 24.17 3.12 8.21
C ILE A 32 23.99 1.70 8.80
N HIS A 33 23.78 1.60 10.11
CA HIS A 33 23.55 0.32 10.78
C HIS A 33 22.14 -0.22 10.52
N GLU A 34 21.13 0.64 10.48
CA GLU A 34 19.75 0.22 10.17
C GLU A 34 19.55 -0.11 8.69
N TYR A 35 20.21 0.61 7.78
CA TYR A 35 20.19 0.26 6.35
C TYR A 35 20.87 -1.09 6.08
N SER A 36 21.83 -1.51 6.92
CA SER A 36 22.40 -2.86 6.85
C SER A 36 21.41 -3.97 7.23
N LYS A 37 20.30 -3.65 7.91
CA LYS A 37 19.22 -4.58 8.26
C LYS A 37 18.04 -4.53 7.30
N VAL A 38 18.07 -3.61 6.32
CA VAL A 38 17.01 -3.48 5.32
C VAL A 38 16.94 -4.78 4.52
N ASN A 39 15.80 -5.45 4.62
CA ASN A 39 15.54 -6.67 3.88
C ASN A 39 15.08 -6.36 2.44
N TRP A 40 14.78 -7.37 1.64
CA TRP A 40 14.20 -7.22 0.30
C TRP A 40 12.73 -6.73 0.30
N ALA A 41 12.04 -6.81 1.45
CA ALA A 41 10.62 -6.48 1.57
C ALA A 41 10.28 -5.01 1.25
N PRO A 42 10.98 -3.98 1.77
CA PRO A 42 10.74 -2.58 1.41
C PRO A 42 10.90 -2.29 -0.08
N SER A 43 11.82 -2.97 -0.77
CA SER A 43 12.00 -2.82 -2.22
C SER A 43 10.80 -3.32 -3.01
N VAL A 44 10.27 -4.49 -2.66
CA VAL A 44 9.06 -5.06 -3.28
C VAL A 44 7.83 -4.20 -2.96
N LEU A 45 7.70 -3.74 -1.72
CA LEU A 45 6.63 -2.84 -1.32
C LEU A 45 6.68 -1.52 -2.09
N GLY A 46 7.86 -0.93 -2.27
CA GLY A 46 8.03 0.29 -3.07
C GLY A 46 7.51 0.12 -4.50
N PHE A 47 7.83 -0.99 -5.16
CA PHE A 47 7.32 -1.30 -6.50
C PHE A 47 5.79 -1.48 -6.52
N ALA A 48 5.25 -2.15 -5.50
CA ALA A 48 3.81 -2.34 -5.36
C ALA A 48 3.06 -1.00 -5.20
N ILE A 49 3.57 -0.08 -4.37
CA ILE A 49 2.93 1.23 -4.15
C ILE A 49 2.93 2.04 -5.45
N VAL A 50 4.04 2.04 -6.20
CA VAL A 50 4.09 2.76 -7.50
C VAL A 50 3.05 2.21 -8.46
N GLY A 51 2.95 0.89 -8.62
CA GLY A 51 1.95 0.27 -9.50
C GLY A 51 0.51 0.61 -9.08
N LEU A 52 0.28 0.66 -7.78
CA LEU A 52 -1.03 0.91 -7.19
C LEU A 52 -1.47 2.39 -7.32
N GLU A 53 -0.56 3.34 -7.11
CA GLU A 53 -0.78 4.76 -7.36
C GLU A 53 -1.00 5.07 -8.85
N VAL A 54 -0.25 4.41 -9.72
CA VAL A 54 -0.46 4.50 -11.18
C VAL A 54 -1.83 3.95 -11.55
N GLY A 55 -2.23 2.81 -10.97
CA GLY A 55 -3.55 2.22 -11.16
C GLY A 55 -4.68 3.16 -10.77
N TYR A 56 -4.54 3.86 -9.63
CA TYR A 56 -5.48 4.91 -9.21
C TYR A 56 -5.64 6.01 -10.24
N ILE A 57 -4.52 6.54 -10.73
CA ILE A 57 -4.54 7.66 -11.66
C ILE A 57 -5.17 7.23 -13.00
N TYR A 58 -4.96 5.98 -13.43
CA TYR A 58 -5.65 5.43 -14.59
C TYR A 58 -7.15 5.21 -14.35
N ALA A 59 -7.56 4.72 -13.18
CA ALA A 59 -8.98 4.59 -12.84
C ALA A 59 -9.70 5.95 -12.86
N TYR A 60 -9.08 6.98 -12.29
CA TYR A 60 -9.62 8.35 -12.34
C TYR A 60 -9.67 8.89 -13.78
N LYS A 61 -8.66 8.61 -14.60
CA LYS A 61 -8.68 8.97 -16.04
C LYS A 61 -9.76 8.24 -16.82
N ALA A 62 -10.13 7.02 -16.43
CA ALA A 62 -11.23 6.26 -17.02
C ALA A 62 -12.62 6.78 -16.58
N GLY A 63 -12.68 7.84 -15.78
CA GLY A 63 -13.93 8.45 -15.32
C GLY A 63 -14.51 7.78 -14.07
N TRP A 64 -13.76 6.90 -13.40
CA TRP A 64 -14.25 6.29 -12.17
C TRP A 64 -14.31 7.33 -11.05
N PRO A 65 -15.40 7.35 -10.25
CA PRO A 65 -15.48 8.22 -9.09
C PRO A 65 -14.40 7.85 -8.06
N VAL A 66 -13.89 8.87 -7.37
CA VAL A 66 -12.76 8.75 -6.44
C VAL A 66 -13.03 7.70 -5.36
N SER A 67 -14.26 7.70 -4.83
CA SER A 67 -14.74 6.76 -3.83
C SER A 67 -14.72 5.31 -4.30
N VAL A 68 -15.21 5.02 -5.52
CA VAL A 68 -15.29 3.64 -6.02
C VAL A 68 -13.90 3.09 -6.30
N ALA A 69 -13.03 3.86 -6.97
CA ALA A 69 -11.67 3.41 -7.23
C ALA A 69 -10.90 3.16 -5.92
N GLN A 70 -11.12 3.99 -4.89
CA GLN A 70 -10.47 3.80 -3.59
C GLN A 70 -10.93 2.55 -2.88
N ILE A 71 -12.23 2.27 -2.90
CA ILE A 71 -12.77 1.09 -2.24
C ILE A 71 -12.31 -0.18 -2.95
N VAL A 72 -12.36 -0.21 -4.29
CA VAL A 72 -11.90 -1.36 -5.09
C VAL A 72 -10.41 -1.62 -4.82
N GLN A 73 -9.58 -0.59 -4.86
CA GLN A 73 -8.16 -0.72 -4.64
C GLN A 73 -7.84 -1.15 -3.20
N ALA A 74 -8.53 -0.63 -2.19
CA ALA A 74 -8.36 -1.06 -0.80
C ALA A 74 -8.78 -2.53 -0.59
N SER A 75 -9.89 -2.97 -1.20
CA SER A 75 -10.35 -4.36 -1.14
C SER A 75 -9.36 -5.31 -1.81
N VAL A 76 -8.89 -4.99 -3.02
CA VAL A 76 -7.90 -5.80 -3.74
C VAL A 76 -6.58 -5.85 -2.95
N LEU A 77 -6.11 -4.72 -2.43
CA LEU A 77 -4.91 -4.65 -1.62
C LEU A 77 -5.03 -5.51 -0.36
N ALA A 78 -6.18 -5.47 0.33
CA ALA A 78 -6.41 -6.29 1.53
C ALA A 78 -6.31 -7.80 1.22
N VAL A 79 -6.92 -8.25 0.12
CA VAL A 79 -6.85 -9.66 -0.32
C VAL A 79 -5.40 -10.06 -0.63
N ILE A 80 -4.66 -9.22 -1.37
CA ILE A 80 -3.25 -9.46 -1.69
C ILE A 80 -2.40 -9.51 -0.43
N LEU A 81 -2.58 -8.56 0.50
CA LEU A 81 -1.81 -8.50 1.75
C LEU A 81 -2.05 -9.72 2.64
N ILE A 82 -3.26 -10.27 2.70
CA ILE A 82 -3.52 -11.51 3.44
C ILE A 82 -2.73 -12.68 2.82
N PHE A 83 -2.69 -12.76 1.49
CA PHE A 83 -1.93 -13.79 0.79
C PHE A 83 -0.41 -13.62 0.97
N VAL A 84 0.07 -12.38 0.86
CA VAL A 84 1.48 -12.04 1.11
C VAL A 84 1.87 -12.31 2.56
N GLY A 85 1.01 -11.97 3.53
CA GLY A 85 1.21 -12.27 4.95
C GLY A 85 1.30 -13.77 5.24
N TYR A 86 0.48 -14.57 4.56
CA TYR A 86 0.54 -16.01 4.66
C TYR A 86 1.81 -16.61 4.05
N LEU A 87 2.18 -16.21 2.82
CA LEU A 87 3.33 -16.79 2.11
C LEU A 87 4.69 -16.29 2.61
N LEU A 88 4.84 -14.96 2.80
CA LEU A 88 6.14 -14.35 3.13
C LEU A 88 6.37 -14.22 4.62
N TYR A 89 5.32 -13.96 5.39
CA TYR A 89 5.43 -13.74 6.84
C TYR A 89 4.99 -14.97 7.65
N HIS A 90 4.56 -16.05 6.99
CA HIS A 90 4.04 -17.26 7.63
C HIS A 90 2.97 -16.98 8.70
N GLU A 91 2.18 -15.92 8.51
CA GLU A 91 1.06 -15.63 9.41
C GLU A 91 0.01 -16.75 9.31
N SER A 92 -0.48 -17.20 10.46
CA SER A 92 -1.62 -18.11 10.51
C SER A 92 -2.87 -17.43 9.95
N ILE A 93 -3.43 -17.98 8.86
CA ILE A 93 -4.75 -17.58 8.38
C ILE A 93 -5.78 -18.09 9.37
N THR A 94 -6.24 -17.21 10.23
CA THR A 94 -7.36 -17.48 11.13
C THR A 94 -8.69 -17.42 10.37
N TRP A 95 -9.69 -18.15 10.86
CA TRP A 95 -11.04 -18.16 10.28
C TRP A 95 -11.64 -16.75 10.17
N ASN A 96 -11.24 -15.84 11.07
CA ASN A 96 -11.61 -14.44 11.07
C ASN A 96 -11.09 -13.68 9.84
N LYS A 97 -9.86 -13.94 9.35
CA LYS A 97 -9.31 -13.29 8.14
C LYS A 97 -10.12 -13.70 6.91
N ILE A 98 -10.52 -14.97 6.83
CA ILE A 98 -11.37 -15.48 5.74
C ILE A 98 -12.77 -14.85 5.79
N ALA A 99 -13.40 -14.80 6.96
CA ALA A 99 -14.68 -14.13 7.14
C ALA A 99 -14.60 -12.63 6.76
N GLY A 100 -13.49 -11.96 7.11
CA GLY A 100 -13.23 -10.58 6.72
C GLY A 100 -13.14 -10.38 5.21
N ILE A 101 -12.50 -11.29 4.47
CA ILE A 101 -12.46 -11.25 2.99
C ILE A 101 -13.87 -11.33 2.41
N ILE A 102 -14.69 -12.27 2.89
CA ILE A 102 -16.07 -12.43 2.41
C ILE A 102 -16.87 -11.16 2.64
N VAL A 103 -16.77 -10.56 3.83
CA VAL A 103 -17.45 -9.29 4.15
C VAL A 103 -16.93 -8.15 3.27
N CYS A 104 -15.62 -8.07 3.02
CA CYS A 104 -15.02 -7.05 2.18
C CYS A 104 -15.49 -7.15 0.72
N LEU A 105 -15.51 -8.37 0.16
CA LEU A 105 -16.03 -8.64 -1.19
C LEU A 105 -17.53 -8.34 -1.28
N THR A 106 -18.30 -8.64 -0.23
CA THR A 106 -19.73 -8.33 -0.18
C THR A 106 -19.98 -6.82 -0.15
N GLY A 107 -19.18 -6.07 0.63
CA GLY A 107 -19.22 -4.61 0.65
C GLY A 107 -18.86 -4.00 -0.71
N LEU A 108 -17.85 -4.57 -1.38
CA LEU A 108 -17.49 -4.17 -2.74
C LEU A 108 -18.62 -4.42 -3.74
N ALA A 109 -19.26 -5.60 -3.68
CA ALA A 109 -20.38 -5.95 -4.55
C ALA A 109 -21.58 -5.01 -4.34
N LEU A 110 -21.91 -4.67 -3.09
CA LEU A 110 -22.96 -3.71 -2.74
C LEU A 110 -22.71 -2.32 -3.34
N ILE A 111 -21.48 -1.84 -3.29
CA ILE A 111 -21.10 -0.51 -3.81
C ILE A 111 -21.15 -0.48 -5.33
N ASN A 112 -20.82 -1.60 -5.98
CA ASN A 112 -20.82 -1.72 -7.44
C ASN A 112 -22.20 -2.09 -8.03
N ILE A 113 -23.21 -2.39 -7.19
CA ILE A 113 -24.56 -2.80 -7.63
C ILE A 113 -25.50 -1.62 -7.93
N ASN A 114 -25.02 -0.38 -7.87
CA ASN A 114 -25.76 0.84 -8.18
C ASN A 114 -25.25 1.51 -9.46
#